data_AF-A0A6V8P3J1-F1
#
_entry.id   AF-A0A6V8P3J1-F1
#
_cell.length_a   1.000
_cell.length_b   1.000
_cell.length_c   1.000
_cell.angle_alpha   90.00
_cell.angle_beta   90.00
_cell.angle_gamma   90.00
#
_symmetry.space_group_name_H-M   'P 1'
#
loop_
_entity.id
_entity.type
_entity.pdbx_description
1 polymer ?
#
loop_
_entity_poly.entity_id
_entity_poly.type
_entity_poly.pdbx_seq_one_letter_code
_entity_poly.pdbx_strand_id
1 'polypeptide(L)'
;MNINTLLIVATIGAVGFDLWEEAAVLVFVYSLGNVLEAYAVNKARGAIRALMELVPKEALVRRDGNEIVLPTDEIGLGDVVIIRPGEKIPVDGRVISGSSFVDQAPITGESIPVEKKPKDEVFAGAINQRGSLEVEVTKKSSDTTLARIIHSVEEAQAKKSSYQR
;
A
#
# COMPACT_ATOMS: atom_id res chain seq x y z
N MET A 1 20.53 -22.84 -18.58
CA MET A 1 19.55 -22.87 -19.69
C MET A 1 18.25 -22.31 -19.14
N ASN A 2 17.62 -21.36 -19.83
CA ASN A 2 16.34 -20.80 -19.41
C ASN A 2 15.22 -21.82 -19.72
N ILE A 3 14.20 -21.94 -18.86
CA ILE A 3 13.10 -22.90 -19.04
C ILE A 3 12.35 -22.67 -20.37
N ASN A 4 12.26 -21.41 -20.81
CA ASN A 4 11.70 -21.06 -22.11
C ASN A 4 12.52 -21.63 -23.26
N THR A 5 13.85 -21.62 -23.15
CA THR A 5 14.72 -22.18 -24.18
C THR A 5 14.50 -23.69 -24.31
N LEU A 6 14.36 -24.39 -23.18
CA LEU A 6 14.08 -25.82 -23.17
C LEU A 6 12.70 -26.13 -23.78
N LEU A 7 11.69 -25.36 -23.41
CA LEU A 7 10.33 -25.49 -23.95
C LEU A 7 10.30 -25.27 -25.48
N ILE A 8 10.98 -24.24 -25.98
CA ILE A 8 11.05 -23.93 -27.41
C ILE A 8 11.71 -25.10 -28.16
N VAL A 9 12.84 -25.60 -27.67
CA VAL A 9 13.54 -26.73 -28.27
C VAL A 9 12.67 -28.00 -28.24
N ALA A 10 12.00 -28.29 -27.12
CA ALA A 10 11.11 -29.43 -26.99
C ALA A 10 9.90 -29.34 -27.92
N THR A 11 9.31 -28.15 -28.05
CA THR A 11 8.16 -27.90 -28.94
C THR A 11 8.55 -28.06 -30.41
N ILE A 12 9.71 -27.49 -30.82
CA ILE A 12 10.25 -27.67 -32.17
C ILE A 12 10.56 -29.15 -32.45
N GLY A 13 11.12 -29.86 -31.46
CA GLY A 13 11.37 -31.30 -31.56
C GLY A 13 10.09 -32.11 -31.78
N ALA A 14 9.06 -31.87 -30.96
CA ALA A 14 7.77 -32.57 -31.09
C ALA A 14 7.11 -32.34 -32.46
N VAL A 15 7.09 -31.11 -32.96
CA VAL A 15 6.59 -30.80 -34.30
C VAL A 15 7.42 -31.50 -35.39
N GLY A 16 8.75 -31.55 -35.23
CA GLY A 16 9.63 -32.25 -36.18
C GLY A 16 9.46 -33.77 -36.23
N PHE A 17 8.88 -34.38 -35.18
CA PHE A 17 8.53 -35.80 -35.12
C PHE A 17 7.04 -36.08 -35.41
N ASP A 18 6.28 -35.10 -35.93
CA ASP A 18 4.83 -35.20 -36.22
C ASP A 18 3.95 -35.42 -34.97
N LEU A 19 4.47 -35.07 -33.78
CA LEU A 19 3.81 -35.17 -32.47
C LEU A 19 3.04 -33.87 -32.15
N TRP A 20 2.03 -33.56 -32.95
CA TRP A 20 1.27 -32.30 -32.86
C TRP A 20 0.44 -32.20 -31.58
N GLU A 21 -0.13 -33.32 -31.10
CA GLU A 21 -0.94 -33.35 -29.88
C GLU A 21 -0.08 -33.06 -28.65
N GLU A 22 1.11 -33.66 -28.56
CA GLU A 22 2.06 -33.47 -27.48
C GLU A 22 2.59 -32.04 -27.44
N ALA A 23 2.91 -31.46 -28.62
CA ALA A 23 3.32 -30.07 -28.73
C ALA A 23 2.21 -29.11 -28.25
N ALA A 24 0.95 -29.36 -28.63
CA ALA A 24 -0.18 -28.55 -28.22
C ALA A 24 -0.42 -28.61 -26.70
N VAL A 25 -0.41 -29.80 -26.10
CA VAL A 25 -0.57 -29.99 -24.66
C VAL A 25 0.57 -29.32 -23.88
N LEU A 26 1.81 -29.46 -24.34
CA LEU A 26 2.98 -28.86 -23.69
C LEU A 26 2.89 -27.32 -23.66
N VAL A 27 2.60 -26.70 -24.81
CA VAL A 27 2.43 -25.25 -24.91
C VAL A 27 1.23 -24.78 -24.07
N PHE A 28 0.13 -25.54 -24.07
CA PHE A 28 -1.06 -25.23 -23.29
C PHE A 28 -0.78 -25.21 -21.79
N VAL A 29 -0.19 -26.28 -21.24
CA VAL A 29 0.12 -26.38 -19.80
C VAL A 29 1.11 -25.29 -19.38
N TYR A 30 2.13 -25.04 -20.19
CA TYR A 30 3.10 -23.98 -19.92
C TYR A 30 2.45 -22.59 -19.94
N SER A 31 1.63 -22.30 -20.96
CA SER A 31 0.89 -21.03 -21.04
C SER A 31 -0.06 -20.86 -19.86
N LEU A 32 -0.75 -21.92 -19.45
CA LEU A 32 -1.64 -21.88 -18.29
C LEU A 32 -0.87 -21.59 -17.00
N GLY A 33 0.31 -22.21 -16.81
CA GLY A 33 1.20 -21.93 -15.69
C GLY A 33 1.59 -20.46 -15.62
N ASN A 34 2.01 -19.88 -16.76
CA ASN A 34 2.38 -18.46 -16.84
C ASN A 34 1.20 -17.53 -16.53
N VAL A 35 0.00 -17.85 -17.01
CA VAL A 35 -1.20 -17.06 -16.72
C VAL A 35 -1.53 -17.11 -15.24
N LEU A 36 -1.50 -18.30 -14.63
CA LEU A 36 -1.74 -18.47 -13.19
C LEU A 36 -0.68 -17.76 -12.34
N GLU A 37 0.58 -17.82 -12.74
CA GLU A 37 1.68 -17.10 -12.09
C GLU A 37 1.46 -15.58 -12.19
N ALA A 38 1.20 -15.06 -13.38
CA ALA A 38 0.93 -13.64 -13.59
C ALA A 38 -0.28 -13.17 -12.77
N TYR A 39 -1.34 -13.98 -12.71
CA TYR A 39 -2.51 -13.70 -11.88
C TYR A 39 -2.16 -13.65 -10.39
N ALA A 40 -1.40 -14.62 -9.88
CA ALA A 40 -0.97 -14.65 -8.49
C ALA A 40 -0.12 -13.43 -8.12
N VAL A 41 0.83 -13.05 -8.99
CA VAL A 41 1.69 -11.86 -8.80
C VAL A 41 0.84 -10.58 -8.80
N ASN A 42 -0.09 -10.43 -9.74
CA ASN A 42 -0.96 -9.27 -9.80
C ASN A 42 -1.87 -9.15 -8.57
N LYS A 43 -2.42 -10.27 -8.08
CA LYS A 43 -3.22 -10.30 -6.86
C LYS A 43 -2.39 -9.87 -5.64
N ALA A 44 -1.14 -10.31 -5.54
CA ALA A 44 -0.24 -9.91 -4.46
C ALA A 44 0.10 -8.41 -4.49
N ARG A 45 0.31 -7.83 -5.69
CA ARG A 45 0.55 -6.38 -5.86
C ARG A 45 -0.69 -5.54 -5.53
N GLY A 46 -1.89 -6.06 -5.75
CA GLY A 46 -3.15 -5.38 -5.42
C GLY A 46 -3.28 -5.02 -3.94
N ALA A 47 -2.81 -5.88 -3.04
CA ALA A 47 -2.87 -5.62 -1.59
C ALA A 47 -2.03 -4.40 -1.16
N ILE A 48 -0.85 -4.21 -1.77
CA ILE A 48 0.01 -3.05 -1.50
C ILE A 48 -0.66 -1.76 -2.01
N ARG A 49 -1.29 -1.82 -3.19
CA ARG A 49 -2.05 -0.68 -3.74
C ARG A 49 -3.17 -0.23 -2.81
N ALA A 50 -3.91 -1.18 -2.23
CA ALA A 50 -4.97 -0.88 -1.27
C ALA A 50 -4.45 -0.13 -0.03
N LEU A 51 -3.24 -0.44 0.44
CA LEU A 51 -2.61 0.30 1.54
C LEU A 51 -2.21 1.73 1.14
N MET A 52 -1.69 1.91 -0.08
CA MET A 52 -1.33 3.25 -0.58
C MET A 52 -2.56 4.16 -0.73
N GLU A 53 -3.73 3.61 -1.09
CA GLU A 53 -4.99 4.36 -1.20
C GLU A 53 -5.54 4.83 0.16
N LEU A 54 -4.99 4.35 1.28
CA LEU A 54 -5.34 4.84 2.61
C LEU A 54 -4.76 6.24 2.89
N VAL A 55 -3.67 6.63 2.22
CA VAL A 55 -3.07 7.95 2.41
C VAL A 55 -3.65 8.94 1.40
N PRO A 56 -4.27 10.05 1.84
CA PRO A 56 -4.71 11.10 0.94
C PRO A 56 -3.51 11.78 0.24
N LYS A 57 -3.72 12.28 -0.97
CA LYS A 57 -2.67 12.94 -1.77
C LYS A 57 -2.36 14.36 -1.28
N GLU A 58 -3.35 15.02 -0.71
CA GLU A 58 -3.27 16.39 -0.23
C GLU A 58 -3.92 16.50 1.14
N ALA A 59 -3.50 17.48 1.93
CA ALA A 59 -4.09 17.78 3.23
C ALA A 59 -4.15 19.29 3.48
N LEU A 60 -5.09 19.68 4.35
CA LEU A 60 -5.19 21.04 4.83
C LEU A 60 -4.17 21.26 5.96
N VAL A 61 -3.24 22.18 5.76
CA VAL A 61 -2.17 22.50 6.69
C VAL A 61 -2.30 23.96 7.11
N ARG A 62 -2.13 24.24 8.40
CA ARG A 62 -2.02 25.59 8.94
C ARG A 62 -0.55 25.96 9.09
N ARG A 63 -0.12 26.96 8.30
CA ARG A 63 1.23 27.55 8.37
C ARG A 63 1.11 29.06 8.45
N ASP A 64 1.84 29.68 9.37
CA ASP A 64 1.83 31.13 9.60
C ASP A 64 0.41 31.73 9.78
N GLY A 65 -0.49 30.97 10.41
CA GLY A 65 -1.88 31.37 10.64
C GLY A 65 -2.82 31.24 9.45
N ASN A 66 -2.32 30.82 8.27
CA ASN A 66 -3.13 30.58 7.08
C ASN A 66 -3.36 29.09 6.85
N GLU A 67 -4.55 28.73 6.38
CA GLU A 67 -4.88 27.37 5.97
C GLU A 67 -4.59 27.20 4.47
N ILE A 68 -3.68 26.29 4.14
CA ILE A 68 -3.23 25.99 2.78
C ILE A 68 -3.38 24.50 2.52
N VAL A 69 -3.81 24.14 1.31
CA VAL A 69 -3.81 22.75 0.86
C VAL A 69 -2.44 22.44 0.31
N LEU A 70 -1.78 21.42 0.85
CA LEU A 70 -0.46 20.97 0.42
C LEU A 70 -0.49 19.48 0.06
N PRO A 71 0.33 19.04 -0.90
CA PRO A 71 0.60 17.63 -1.10
C PRO A 71 1.11 17.00 0.20
N THR A 72 0.66 15.78 0.51
CA THR A 72 1.05 15.06 1.74
C THR A 72 2.57 14.91 1.88
N ASP A 73 3.29 14.85 0.76
CA ASP A 73 4.75 14.74 0.71
C ASP A 73 5.50 16.05 0.99
N GLU A 74 4.81 17.20 0.93
CA GLU A 74 5.38 18.52 1.25
C GLU A 74 5.14 18.92 2.71
N ILE A 75 4.39 18.11 3.46
CA ILE A 75 4.11 18.36 4.87
C ILE A 75 5.37 18.08 5.71
N GLY A 76 5.84 19.11 6.39
CA GLY A 76 7.03 19.09 7.23
C GLY A 76 6.74 18.66 8.67
N LEU A 77 7.80 18.35 9.41
CA LEU A 77 7.72 18.14 10.85
C LEU A 77 7.30 19.44 11.56
N GLY A 78 6.39 19.35 12.52
CA GLY A 78 5.88 20.51 13.26
C GLY A 78 4.79 21.30 12.53
N ASP A 79 4.46 20.97 11.27
CA ASP A 79 3.27 21.53 10.62
C ASP A 79 2.01 21.09 11.37
N VAL A 80 0.97 21.92 11.34
CA VAL A 80 -0.33 21.60 11.94
C VAL A 80 -1.30 21.21 10.83
N VAL A 81 -1.70 19.95 10.80
CA VAL A 81 -2.69 19.44 9.86
C VAL A 81 -4.07 19.54 10.48
N ILE A 82 -5.01 20.09 9.71
CA ILE A 82 -6.42 20.18 10.09
C ILE A 82 -7.15 19.01 9.44
N ILE A 83 -7.81 18.21 10.27
CA ILE A 83 -8.49 16.99 9.85
C ILE A 83 -9.97 17.12 10.18
N ARG A 84 -10.81 17.19 9.17
CA ARG A 84 -12.26 17.35 9.32
C ARG A 84 -12.96 16.01 9.55
N PRO A 85 -14.19 16.02 10.08
CA PRO A 85 -15.01 14.81 10.18
C PRO A 85 -15.12 14.09 8.83
N GLY A 86 -14.87 12.78 8.82
CA GLY A 86 -14.88 11.93 7.63
C GLY A 86 -13.57 11.87 6.83
N GLU A 87 -12.58 12.71 7.16
CA GLU A 87 -11.31 12.74 6.43
C GLU A 87 -10.33 11.65 6.93
N LYS A 88 -9.48 11.19 6.01
CA LYS A 88 -8.36 10.32 6.34
C LYS A 88 -7.22 11.14 6.92
N ILE A 89 -6.56 10.61 7.94
CA ILE A 89 -5.40 11.23 8.55
C ILE A 89 -4.20 11.08 7.59
N PRO A 90 -3.57 12.17 7.11
CA PRO A 90 -2.52 12.10 6.08
C PRO A 90 -1.16 11.67 6.62
N VAL A 91 -0.87 11.97 7.89
CA VAL A 91 0.46 11.82 8.49
C VAL A 91 0.36 11.31 9.92
N ASP A 92 1.44 10.71 10.41
CA ASP A 92 1.57 10.40 11.83
C ASP A 92 1.82 11.69 12.61
N GLY A 93 1.11 11.86 13.71
CA GLY A 93 1.18 13.09 14.48
C GLY A 93 0.57 12.97 15.86
N ARG A 94 0.51 14.12 16.54
CA ARG A 94 -0.08 14.25 17.86
C ARG A 94 -1.18 15.28 17.83
N VAL A 95 -2.33 14.96 18.42
CA VAL A 95 -3.43 15.91 18.54
C VAL A 95 -2.99 17.07 19.43
N ILE A 96 -3.10 18.29 18.94
CA ILE A 96 -2.86 19.52 19.73
C ILE A 96 -4.16 20.20 20.13
N SER A 97 -5.22 20.03 19.33
CA SER A 97 -6.53 20.61 19.58
C SER A 97 -7.65 19.75 19.00
N GLY A 98 -8.84 19.86 19.59
CA GLY A 98 -10.03 19.10 19.22
C GLY A 98 -10.15 17.75 19.94
N SER A 99 -11.28 17.09 19.71
CA SER A 99 -11.55 15.74 20.21
C SER A 99 -12.44 15.01 19.22
N SER A 100 -12.11 13.77 18.89
CA SER A 100 -12.89 12.96 17.97
C SER A 100 -12.66 11.48 18.20
N PHE A 101 -13.52 10.65 17.62
CA PHE A 101 -13.29 9.23 17.48
C PHE A 101 -12.54 8.97 16.17
N VAL A 102 -11.47 8.20 16.26
CA VAL A 102 -10.64 7.83 15.11
C VAL A 102 -10.76 6.32 14.89
N ASP A 103 -11.20 5.96 13.69
CA ASP A 103 -11.25 4.59 13.24
C ASP A 103 -9.86 4.16 12.73
N GLN A 104 -9.26 3.19 13.42
CA GLN A 104 -7.94 2.64 13.10
C GLN A 104 -8.03 1.26 12.43
N ALA A 105 -9.24 0.75 12.16
CA ALA A 105 -9.47 -0.53 11.52
C ALA A 105 -8.66 -0.73 10.22
N PRO A 106 -8.46 0.29 9.36
CA PRO A 106 -7.65 0.13 8.14
C PRO A 106 -6.19 -0.27 8.38
N ILE A 107 -5.65 -0.01 9.58
CA ILE A 107 -4.23 -0.24 9.91
C ILE A 107 -4.09 -1.37 10.93
N THR A 108 -4.85 -1.29 12.03
CA THR A 108 -4.72 -2.21 13.17
C THR A 108 -5.66 -3.41 13.07
N GLY A 109 -6.71 -3.32 12.25
CA GLY A 109 -7.79 -4.31 12.19
C GLY A 109 -8.78 -4.22 13.37
N GLU A 110 -8.59 -3.29 14.30
CA GLU A 110 -9.50 -3.10 15.44
C GLU A 110 -10.71 -2.26 15.01
N SER A 111 -11.91 -2.85 15.08
CA SER A 111 -13.14 -2.23 14.56
C SER A 111 -13.79 -1.21 15.49
N ILE A 112 -13.27 -1.02 16.70
CA ILE A 112 -13.83 -0.08 17.68
C ILE A 112 -13.07 1.24 17.56
N PRO A 113 -13.73 2.35 17.17
CA PRO A 113 -13.09 3.65 17.10
C PRO A 113 -12.54 4.07 18.45
N VAL A 114 -11.32 4.61 18.46
CA VAL A 114 -10.64 5.06 19.67
C VAL A 114 -10.84 6.55 19.83
N GLU A 115 -11.22 6.99 21.02
CA GLU A 115 -11.31 8.41 21.35
C GLU A 115 -9.90 9.04 21.34
N LYS A 116 -9.77 10.19 20.68
CA LYS A 116 -8.52 10.97 20.62
C LYS A 116 -8.75 12.38 21.14
N LYS A 117 -7.86 12.80 22.04
CA LYS A 117 -7.84 14.09 22.73
C LYS A 117 -6.46 14.72 22.58
N PRO A 118 -6.28 16.00 22.97
CA PRO A 118 -4.98 16.64 22.93
C PRO A 118 -3.93 15.80 23.68
N LYS A 119 -2.74 15.68 23.08
CA LYS A 119 -1.60 14.84 23.45
C LYS A 119 -1.65 13.38 22.99
N ASP A 120 -2.78 12.89 22.49
CA ASP A 120 -2.86 11.54 21.94
C ASP A 120 -2.21 11.46 20.55
N GLU A 121 -1.63 10.30 20.23
CA GLU A 121 -1.06 10.02 18.91
C GLU A 121 -2.14 9.58 17.92
N VAL A 122 -1.95 9.96 16.67
CA VAL A 122 -2.76 9.52 15.53
C VAL A 122 -1.86 9.00 14.41
N PHE A 123 -2.40 8.07 13.64
CA PHE A 123 -1.64 7.34 12.61
C PHE A 123 -2.17 7.67 11.22
N ALA A 124 -1.26 7.78 10.26
CA ALA A 124 -1.60 7.98 8.85
C ALA A 124 -2.45 6.83 8.31
N GLY A 125 -3.54 7.16 7.61
CA GLY A 125 -4.50 6.19 7.04
C GLY A 125 -5.70 5.88 7.94
N ALA A 126 -5.70 6.33 9.20
CA ALA A 126 -6.87 6.25 10.07
C ALA A 126 -7.95 7.25 9.61
N ILE A 127 -9.21 7.00 9.98
CA ILE A 127 -10.35 7.84 9.54
C ILE A 127 -10.88 8.62 10.74
N ASN A 128 -10.91 9.94 10.62
CA ASN A 128 -11.53 10.79 11.61
C ASN A 128 -13.06 10.73 11.46
N GLN A 129 -13.81 10.53 12.55
CA GLN A 129 -15.26 10.37 12.46
C GLN A 129 -16.05 11.67 12.64
N ARG A 130 -16.20 12.16 13.88
CA ARG A 130 -17.24 13.15 14.22
C ARG A 130 -16.73 14.55 14.56
N GLY A 131 -15.56 14.67 15.17
CA GLY A 131 -14.96 15.95 15.56
C GLY A 131 -13.89 16.42 14.57
N SER A 132 -13.51 17.69 14.64
CA SER A 132 -12.31 18.19 13.95
C SER A 132 -11.10 17.97 14.83
N LEU A 133 -9.98 17.59 14.23
CA LEU A 133 -8.70 17.44 14.93
C LEU A 133 -7.67 18.40 14.30
N GLU A 134 -6.87 19.02 15.15
CA GLU A 134 -5.63 19.67 14.73
C GLU A 134 -4.47 18.82 15.23
N VAL A 135 -3.63 18.40 14.29
CA VAL A 135 -2.59 17.40 14.52
C VAL A 135 -1.24 17.98 14.14
N GLU A 136 -0.32 18.04 15.10
CA GLU A 136 1.06 18.39 14.85
C GLU A 136 1.82 17.18 14.29
N VAL A 137 2.51 17.37 13.17
CA VAL A 137 3.23 16.29 12.48
C VAL A 137 4.46 15.86 13.29
N THR A 138 4.51 14.57 13.64
CA THR A 138 5.64 13.97 14.38
C THR A 138 6.57 13.16 13.48
N LYS A 139 6.09 12.71 12.31
CA LYS A 139 6.90 12.00 11.31
C LYS A 139 6.58 12.51 9.91
N LYS A 140 7.58 12.51 9.04
CA LYS A 140 7.40 12.79 7.60
C LYS A 140 6.52 11.73 6.95
N SER A 141 5.87 12.07 5.82
CA SER A 141 5.02 11.14 5.06
C SER A 141 5.71 9.79 4.76
N SER A 142 7.00 9.84 4.40
CA SER A 142 7.84 8.68 4.10
C SER A 142 8.17 7.79 5.31
N ASP A 143 8.04 8.31 6.53
CA ASP A 143 8.44 7.65 7.78
C ASP A 143 7.26 7.25 8.67
N THR A 144 6.04 7.47 8.18
CA THR A 144 4.80 7.10 8.87
C THR A 144 4.74 5.61 9.16
N THR A 145 3.94 5.25 10.16
CA THR A 145 3.74 3.85 10.55
C THR A 145 3.21 3.04 9.37
N LEU A 146 2.28 3.60 8.60
CA LEU A 146 1.76 2.97 7.40
C LEU A 146 2.83 2.84 6.30
N ALA A 147 3.66 3.87 6.07
CA ALA A 147 4.77 3.78 5.10
C ALA A 147 5.77 2.67 5.47
N ARG A 148 6.08 2.50 6.76
CA ARG A 148 6.95 1.40 7.24
C ARG A 148 6.35 0.02 7.02
N ILE A 149 5.04 -0.12 7.20
CA ILE A 149 4.31 -1.36 6.91
C ILE A 149 4.39 -1.67 5.41
N ILE A 150 4.10 -0.67 4.55
CA ILE A 150 4.19 -0.82 3.08
C ILE A 150 5.60 -1.28 2.69
N HIS A 151 6.64 -0.59 3.16
CA HIS A 151 8.02 -0.93 2.85
C HIS A 151 8.41 -2.34 3.31
N SER A 152 8.01 -2.72 4.53
CA SER A 152 8.28 -4.05 5.08
C SER A 152 7.59 -5.17 4.27
N VAL A 153 6.37 -4.92 3.79
CA VAL A 153 5.64 -5.85 2.93
C VAL A 153 6.30 -5.95 1.55
N GLU A 154 6.74 -4.83 0.97
CA GLU A 154 7.47 -4.80 -0.29
C GLU A 154 8.79 -5.58 -0.22
N GLU A 155 9.59 -5.37 0.82
CA GLU A 155 10.84 -6.10 1.05
C GLU A 155 10.62 -7.61 1.20
N ALA A 156 9.58 -8.01 1.94
CA ALA A 156 9.22 -9.41 2.12
C ALA A 156 8.79 -10.07 0.80
N GLN A 157 8.06 -9.35 -0.06
CA GLN A 157 7.70 -9.83 -1.40
C GLN A 157 8.93 -9.93 -2.32
N ALA A 158 9.82 -8.94 -2.30
CA ALA A 158 11.05 -8.94 -3.09
C ALA A 158 11.96 -10.11 -2.73
N LYS A 159 12.11 -10.41 -1.43
CA LYS A 159 12.88 -11.58 -0.96
C LYS A 159 12.29 -12.90 -1.44
N LYS A 160 10.96 -13.10 -1.39
CA LYS A 160 10.33 -14.33 -1.93
C LYS A 160 10.60 -14.52 -3.42
N SER A 161 10.59 -13.43 -4.20
CA SER A 161 10.89 -13.48 -5.64
C SER A 161 12.35 -13.83 -5.95
N SER A 162 13.30 -13.48 -5.06
CA SER A 162 14.73 -13.80 -5.23
C SER A 162 15.06 -15.28 -5.07
N TYR A 163 14.23 -16.08 -4.38
CA TYR A 163 14.44 -17.53 -4.26
C TYR A 163 13.99 -18.31 -5.53
N GLN A 164 13.40 -17.62 -6.52
CA GLN A 164 12.92 -18.20 -7.78
C GLN A 164 13.78 -17.80 -9.01
N ARG A 165 14.92 -17.13 -8.82
CA ARG A 165 15.86 -16.82 -9.91
C ARG A 165 17.04 -17.78 -9.93
#